data_AF-A0Y7A6-F1
#
_entry.id   AF-A0Y7A6-F1
#
_cell.length_a   1.000
_cell.length_b   1.000
_cell.length_c   1.000
_cell.angle_alpha   90.00
_cell.angle_beta   90.00
_cell.angle_gamma   90.00
#
_symmetry.space_group_name_H-M   'P 1'
#
loop_
_entity.id
_entity.type
_entity.pdbx_description
1 polymer ?
#
loop_
_entity_poly.entity_id
_entity_poly.type
_entity_poly.pdbx_seq_one_letter_code
_entity_poly.pdbx_strand_id
1 'polypeptide(L)' 'QIKRYLDKLPIAQREVVRGVYFQDMSQEQLAQQLNIPVGTVKSRLRLALQKLRNEMGDQHD' A
#
# COMPACT_ATOMS: atom_id res chain seq x y z
N GLN A 1 0.68 14.88 5.13
CA GLN A 1 1.92 14.17 5.56
C GLN A 1 2.04 12.76 4.98
N ILE A 2 1.02 11.91 5.01
CA ILE A 2 1.08 10.51 4.49
C ILE A 2 1.60 10.37 3.06
N LYS A 3 1.23 11.27 2.12
CA LYS A 3 1.69 11.22 0.72
C LYS A 3 3.22 11.16 0.57
N ARG A 4 3.98 11.82 1.46
CA ARG A 4 5.47 11.83 1.41
C ARG A 4 6.08 10.47 1.78
N TYR A 5 5.40 9.72 2.65
CA TYR A 5 5.85 8.37 3.05
C TYR A 5 5.52 7.30 2.00
N LEU A 6 4.50 7.54 1.16
CA LEU A 6 4.19 6.65 0.04
C LEU A 6 5.34 6.55 -0.97
N ASP A 7 6.12 7.62 -1.14
CA ASP A 7 7.26 7.63 -2.05
C ASP A 7 8.43 6.77 -1.54
N LYS A 8 8.48 6.46 -0.24
CA LYS A 8 9.44 5.53 0.37
C LYS A 8 9.03 4.06 0.24
N LEU A 9 7.80 3.79 -0.22
CA LEU A 9 7.34 2.43 -0.48
C LEU A 9 7.90 1.92 -1.81
N PRO A 10 8.27 0.62 -1.89
CA PRO A 10 8.45 -0.07 -3.16
C PRO A 10 7.22 0.13 -4.06
N ILE A 11 7.43 0.20 -5.38
CA ILE A 11 6.38 0.48 -6.36
C ILE A 11 5.15 -0.42 -6.16
N ALA A 12 5.37 -1.73 -6.06
CA ALA A 12 4.30 -2.71 -5.88
C ALA A 12 3.49 -2.52 -4.57
N GLN A 13 4.11 -1.98 -3.51
CA GLN A 13 3.44 -1.67 -2.25
C GLN A 13 2.68 -0.34 -2.34
N ARG A 14 3.27 0.65 -3.02
CA ARG A 14 2.64 1.95 -3.27
C ARG A 14 1.40 1.83 -4.14
N GLU A 15 1.46 1.02 -5.19
CA GLU A 15 0.33 0.78 -6.11
C GLU A 15 -0.87 0.24 -5.37
N VAL A 16 -0.69 -0.77 -4.51
CA VAL A 16 -1.82 -1.36 -3.80
C VAL A 16 -2.41 -0.42 -2.75
N VAL A 17 -1.59 0.40 -2.11
CA VAL A 17 -2.07 1.45 -1.20
C VAL A 17 -2.85 2.52 -1.95
N ARG A 18 -2.37 2.94 -3.14
CA ARG A 18 -3.09 3.89 -3.99
C ARG A 18 -4.45 3.34 -4.45
N GLY A 19 -4.48 2.11 -4.94
CA GLY A 19 -5.72 1.47 -5.39
C GLY A 19 -6.77 1.41 -4.29
N VAL A 20 -6.42 0.91 -3.10
CA VAL A 20 -7.39 0.72 -2.02
C VAL A 20 -7.79 2.03 -1.33
N TYR A 21 -6.83 2.92 -1.02
CA TYR A 21 -7.10 4.08 -0.16
C TYR A 21 -7.30 5.40 -0.90
N PHE A 22 -6.94 5.48 -2.19
CA PHE A 22 -7.04 6.72 -2.97
C PHE A 22 -7.93 6.59 -4.21
N GLN A 23 -8.21 5.36 -4.64
CA GLN A 23 -9.06 5.06 -5.80
C GLN A 23 -10.30 4.25 -5.39
N ASP A 24 -10.49 4.01 -4.08
CA ASP A 24 -11.61 3.24 -3.51
C ASP A 24 -11.85 1.87 -4.18
N MET A 25 -10.80 1.26 -4.72
CA MET A 25 -10.89 -0.06 -5.34
C MET A 25 -10.98 -1.14 -4.27
N SER A 26 -11.84 -2.14 -4.50
CA SER A 26 -11.77 -3.38 -3.73
C SER A 26 -10.45 -4.11 -4.00
N GLN A 27 -10.04 -4.98 -3.08
CA GLN A 27 -8.82 -5.77 -3.24
C GLN A 27 -8.93 -6.72 -4.45
N GLU A 28 -10.14 -7.22 -4.74
CA GLU A 28 -10.46 -8.06 -5.89
C GLU A 28 -10.40 -7.28 -7.20
N GLN A 29 -10.98 -6.07 -7.26
CA GLN A 29 -10.90 -5.20 -8.44
C GLN A 29 -9.45 -4.84 -8.76
N LEU A 30 -8.69 -4.49 -7.73
CA LEU A 30 -7.27 -4.16 -7.86
C LEU A 30 -6.44 -5.38 -8.28
N ALA A 31 -6.75 -6.57 -7.75
CA ALA A 31 -6.10 -7.81 -8.14
C ALA A 31 -6.31 -8.12 -9.63
N GLN A 32 -7.53 -7.93 -10.13
CA GLN A 32 -7.87 -8.07 -11.55
C GLN A 32 -7.12 -7.04 -12.40
N GLN A 33 -7.14 -5.76 -12.01
CA GLN A 33 -6.46 -4.69 -12.74
C GLN A 33 -4.95 -4.91 -12.84
N LEU A 34 -4.33 -5.37 -11.76
CA LEU A 34 -2.89 -5.63 -11.70
C LEU A 34 -2.50 -7.02 -12.23
N ASN A 35 -3.47 -7.86 -12.62
CA ASN A 35 -3.29 -9.25 -13.03
C ASN A 35 -2.44 -10.07 -12.04
N ILE A 36 -2.81 -10.01 -10.75
CA ILE A 36 -2.15 -10.73 -9.66
C ILE A 36 -3.19 -11.39 -8.73
N PRO A 37 -2.81 -12.42 -7.94
CA PRO A 37 -3.70 -12.98 -6.93
C PRO A 37 -4.13 -11.95 -5.88
N VAL A 38 -5.38 -12.01 -5.41
CA VAL A 38 -5.87 -11.16 -4.31
C VAL A 38 -5.05 -11.34 -3.02
N GLY A 39 -4.49 -12.54 -2.79
CA GLY A 39 -3.54 -12.80 -1.70
C GLY A 39 -2.26 -11.95 -1.81
N THR A 40 -1.79 -11.68 -3.03
CA THR A 40 -0.64 -10.81 -3.30
C THR A 40 -0.98 -9.34 -3.03
N VAL A 41 -2.20 -8.90 -3.36
CA VAL A 41 -2.67 -7.56 -2.98
C VAL A 41 -2.67 -7.40 -1.45
N LYS A 42 -3.24 -8.37 -0.73
CA LYS A 42 -3.28 -8.39 0.74
C LYS A 42 -1.88 -8.37 1.37
N SER A 43 -0.95 -9.19 0.87
CA SER A 43 0.41 -9.24 1.42
C SER A 43 1.19 -7.94 1.15
N ARG A 44 1.06 -7.36 -0.05
CA ARG A 44 1.66 -6.05 -0.38
C ARG A 44 1.07 -4.94 0.48
N LEU A 45 -0.25 -4.90 0.69
CA LEU A 45 -0.90 -3.93 1.57
C LEU A 45 -0.40 -4.04 3.00
N ARG A 46 -0.32 -5.26 3.55
CA ARG A 46 0.18 -5.49 4.90
C ARG A 46 1.60 -4.95 5.07
N LEU A 47 2.51 -5.29 4.15
CA LEU A 47 3.90 -4.83 4.18
C LEU A 47 3.99 -3.30 4.01
N ALA A 48 3.18 -2.73 3.12
CA ALA A 48 3.11 -1.29 2.89
C ALA A 48 2.70 -0.56 4.18
N LEU A 49 1.62 -1.00 4.82
CA LEU A 49 1.10 -0.39 6.06
C LEU A 49 2.07 -0.55 7.23
N GLN A 50 2.78 -1.68 7.33
CA GLN A 50 3.82 -1.88 8.34
C GLN A 50 4.97 -0.87 8.12
N LYS A 51 5.45 -0.72 6.88
CA LYS A 51 6.51 0.24 6.58
C LYS A 51 6.08 1.68 6.83
N LEU A 52 4.88 2.05 6.41
CA LEU A 52 4.32 3.38 6.69
C LEU A 52 4.21 3.65 8.20
N ARG A 53 3.81 2.66 9.00
CA ARG A 53 3.78 2.78 10.47
C ARG A 53 5.16 3.05 11.05
N ASN A 54 6.17 2.30 10.63
CA ASN A 54 7.54 2.51 11.12
C ASN A 54 8.05 3.92 10.76
N GLU A 55 7.84 4.36 9.52
CA GLU A 55 8.27 5.68 9.05
C GLU A 55 7.54 6.85 9.74
N MET A 56 6.31 6.64 10.21
CA MET A 56 5.54 7.63 10.97
C MET A 56 5.78 7.56 12.48
N GLY A 57 6.18 6.39 12.99
CA GLY A 57 6.56 6.17 14.39
C GLY A 57 7.95 6.73 14.70
N ASP A 58 8.92 6.55 13.80
CA ASP A 58 10.28 7.12 13.89
C ASP A 58 10.32 8.66 13.88
N GLN A 59 9.18 9.34 13.67
CA GLN A 59 9.07 10.80 13.67
C GLN A 59 8.55 11.36 15.01
N HIS A 60 8.28 10.52 16.02
CA HIS A 60 7.73 10.92 17.31
C HIS A 60 8.60 10.61 18.54
N ASP A 61 9.84 10.15 18.36
CA ASP A 61 10.82 9.99 19.45
C ASP A 61 11.86 11.12 19.48
#